data_AF-A0A6B3CPM6-F1
#
_entry.id   AF-A0A6B3CPM6-F1
#
_cell.length_a   1.000
_cell.length_b   1.000
_cell.length_c   1.000
_cell.angle_alpha   90.00
_cell.angle_beta   90.00
_cell.angle_gamma   90.00
#
_symmetry.space_group_name_H-M   'P 1'
#
loop_
_entity.id
_entity.type
_entity.pdbx_description
1 polymer ?
#
loop_
_entity_poly.entity_id
_entity_poly.type
_entity_poly.pdbx_seq_one_letter_code
_entity_poly.pdbx_strand_id
1 'polypeptide(L)'
;MNMMLRRLSRAATAGLVAAAALTAAAHSAEAADTLGSAAAGQGRYFGTAVAAGHLGEADYTATLDREFGSVTPENEMKWDATEPSRGTFTFTSADRIVDHAQSRGMDV
;
A
#
# COMPACT_ATOMS: atom_id res chain seq x y z
N MET A 1 50.18 22.51 22.17
CA MET A 1 49.44 22.33 20.89
C MET A 1 48.46 21.14 20.90
N ASN A 2 47.93 20.69 22.05
CA ASN A 2 47.09 19.46 22.10
C ASN A 2 45.63 19.72 22.51
N MET A 3 45.29 20.92 22.98
CA MET A 3 43.95 21.23 23.52
C MET A 3 42.98 21.73 22.44
N MET A 4 43.47 22.44 21.42
CA MET A 4 42.66 22.93 20.28
C MET A 4 42.25 21.78 19.35
N LEU A 5 43.17 20.87 19.01
CA LEU A 5 42.88 19.69 18.19
C LEU A 5 41.83 18.78 18.85
N ARG A 6 41.91 18.58 20.17
CA ARG A 6 40.91 17.77 20.92
C ARG A 6 39.51 18.38 20.93
N ARG A 7 39.40 19.71 20.87
CA ARG A 7 38.11 20.42 20.80
C ARG A 7 37.48 20.31 19.41
N LEU A 8 38.30 20.42 18.36
CA LEU A 8 37.88 20.22 16.97
C LEU A 8 37.41 18.78 16.71
N SER A 9 38.12 17.77 17.24
CA SER A 9 37.70 16.37 17.10
C SER A 9 36.34 16.10 17.76
N ARG A 10 36.09 16.66 18.96
CA ARG A 10 34.82 16.48 19.67
C ARG A 10 33.63 17.15 18.97
N ALA A 11 33.84 18.33 18.36
CA ALA A 11 32.81 19.01 17.58
C ALA A 11 32.44 18.25 16.30
N ALA A 12 33.42 17.65 15.62
CA ALA A 12 33.17 16.82 14.44
C ALA A 12 32.39 15.54 14.78
N THR A 13 32.71 14.85 15.88
CA THR A 13 31.96 13.67 16.33
C THR A 13 30.54 14.03 16.75
N ALA A 14 30.34 15.15 17.45
CA ALA A 14 29.01 15.61 17.83
C ALA A 14 28.14 15.96 16.60
N GLY A 15 28.73 16.58 15.57
CA GLY A 15 28.04 16.87 14.30
C GLY A 15 27.61 15.60 13.54
N LEU A 16 28.49 14.60 13.48
CA LEU A 16 28.19 13.29 12.86
C LEU A 16 27.09 12.53 13.60
N VAL A 17 27.10 12.54 14.93
CA VAL A 17 26.05 11.89 15.74
C VAL A 17 24.71 12.61 15.57
N ALA A 18 24.69 13.94 15.53
CA ALA A 18 23.46 14.71 15.30
C ALA A 18 22.88 14.46 13.90
N ALA A 19 23.73 14.41 12.87
CA ALA A 19 23.31 14.09 11.50
C ALA A 19 22.74 12.66 11.40
N ALA A 20 23.40 11.68 12.02
CA ALA A 20 22.93 10.30 12.06
C ALA A 20 21.57 10.16 12.80
N ALA A 21 21.40 10.87 13.90
CA ALA A 21 20.14 10.90 14.65
C ALA A 21 19.00 11.56 13.85
N LEU A 22 19.29 12.63 13.09
CA LEU A 22 18.32 13.27 12.20
C LEU A 22 17.89 12.34 11.06
N THR A 23 18.82 11.60 10.45
CA THR A 23 18.47 10.59 9.44
C THR A 23 17.68 9.41 10.01
N ALA A 24 18.01 8.96 11.22
CA ALA A 24 17.27 7.88 11.89
C ALA A 24 15.85 8.30 12.31
N ALA A 25 15.70 9.55 12.78
CA ALA A 25 14.40 10.12 13.12
C ALA A 25 13.53 10.35 11.88
N ALA A 26 14.13 10.78 10.76
CA ALA A 26 13.42 10.88 9.48
C ALA A 26 12.94 9.52 8.96
N HIS A 27 13.71 8.45 9.18
CA HIS A 27 13.32 7.09 8.82
C HIS A 27 12.24 6.50 9.75
N SER A 28 12.16 6.98 11.00
CA SER A 28 11.12 6.59 11.96
C SER A 28 9.83 7.43 11.81
N ALA A 29 9.91 8.54 11.05
CA ALA A 29 8.81 9.44 10.74
C ALA A 29 8.12 9.12 9.40
N GLU A 30 8.58 8.08 8.68
CA GLU A 30 7.73 7.37 7.72
C GLU A 30 6.54 6.81 8.51
N ALA A 31 5.44 7.54 8.41
CA ALA A 31 4.15 7.21 8.98
C ALA A 31 3.78 5.77 8.57
N ALA A 32 3.05 5.06 9.44
CA ALA A 32 2.62 3.68 9.23
C ALA A 32 2.37 3.37 7.74
N ASP A 33 3.36 2.72 7.10
CA ASP A 33 3.26 2.38 5.69
C ASP A 33 2.03 1.49 5.52
N THR A 34 1.13 1.88 4.62
CA THR A 34 0.05 1.00 4.20
C THR A 34 0.66 -0.20 3.49
N LEU A 35 -0.02 -1.35 3.49
CA LEU A 35 0.55 -2.56 2.87
C LEU A 35 0.95 -2.33 1.40
N GLY A 36 0.11 -1.60 0.66
CA GLY A 36 0.34 -1.22 -0.73
C GLY A 36 1.54 -0.30 -0.91
N SER A 37 1.68 0.74 -0.09
CA SER A 37 2.82 1.67 -0.18
C SER A 37 4.14 1.00 0.21
N ALA A 38 4.14 0.16 1.25
CA ALA A 38 5.29 -0.64 1.66
C ALA A 38 5.77 -1.57 0.53
N ALA A 39 4.83 -2.24 -0.17
CA ALA A 39 5.17 -3.10 -1.28
C ALA A 39 5.66 -2.31 -2.51
N ALA A 40 5.01 -1.19 -2.83
CA ALA A 40 5.36 -0.33 -3.96
C ALA A 40 6.77 0.25 -3.81
N GLY A 41 7.17 0.65 -2.59
CA GLY A 41 8.54 1.08 -2.27
C GLY A 41 9.61 0.02 -2.58
N GLN A 42 9.21 -1.25 -2.70
CA GLN A 42 10.07 -2.38 -3.09
C GLN A 42 9.84 -2.85 -4.54
N GLY A 43 9.11 -2.08 -5.36
CA GLY A 43 8.76 -2.44 -6.73
C GLY A 43 7.80 -3.63 -6.83
N ARG A 44 6.96 -3.84 -5.82
CA ARG A 44 5.95 -4.91 -5.76
C ARG A 44 4.56 -4.32 -5.50
N TYR A 45 3.52 -5.14 -5.58
CA TYR A 45 2.18 -4.78 -5.15
C TYR A 45 1.78 -5.62 -3.93
N PHE A 46 0.82 -5.10 -3.16
CA PHE A 46 0.10 -5.85 -2.13
C PHE A 46 -1.39 -5.75 -2.45
N GLY A 47 -2.03 -6.91 -2.64
CA GLY A 47 -3.42 -6.97 -3.06
C GLY A 47 -4.28 -7.90 -2.20
N THR A 48 -5.59 -7.87 -2.45
CA THR A 48 -6.58 -8.69 -1.72
C THR A 48 -7.68 -9.20 -2.65
N ALA A 49 -8.32 -10.28 -2.24
CA ALA A 49 -9.59 -10.70 -2.82
C ALA A 49 -10.72 -9.75 -2.37
N VAL A 50 -11.62 -9.40 -3.29
CA VAL A 50 -12.78 -8.53 -3.04
C VAL A 50 -14.04 -9.20 -3.54
N ALA A 51 -15.09 -9.21 -2.72
CA ALA A 51 -16.43 -9.60 -3.13
C ALA A 51 -17.33 -8.36 -3.28
N ALA A 52 -18.10 -8.30 -4.36
CA ALA A 52 -18.93 -7.14 -4.69
C ALA A 52 -20.01 -6.83 -3.62
N GLY A 53 -20.41 -7.86 -2.85
CA GLY A 53 -21.36 -7.73 -1.75
C GLY A 53 -20.87 -6.86 -0.59
N HIS A 54 -19.56 -6.77 -0.37
CA HIS A 54 -18.96 -6.02 0.74
C HIS A 54 -18.64 -4.56 0.38
N LEU A 55 -18.77 -4.15 -0.88
CA LEU A 55 -18.49 -2.78 -1.32
C LEU A 55 -19.48 -1.73 -0.77
N GLY A 56 -20.56 -2.17 -0.11
CA GLY A 56 -21.45 -1.28 0.64
C GLY A 56 -21.09 -1.12 2.13
N GLU A 57 -20.10 -1.86 2.63
CA GLU A 57 -19.70 -1.85 4.03
C GLU A 57 -18.59 -0.82 4.26
N ALA A 58 -18.87 0.19 5.09
CA ALA A 58 -17.97 1.34 5.26
C ALA A 58 -16.61 0.95 5.83
N ASP A 59 -16.57 0.08 6.84
CA ASP A 59 -15.30 -0.34 7.47
C ASP A 59 -14.46 -1.23 6.53
N TYR A 60 -15.13 -2.06 5.72
CA TYR A 60 -14.48 -2.89 4.70
C TYR A 60 -13.82 -2.01 3.63
N THR A 61 -14.59 -1.09 3.04
CA THR A 61 -14.10 -0.19 1.97
C THR A 61 -13.06 0.78 2.49
N ALA A 62 -13.17 1.28 3.72
CA ALA A 62 -12.14 2.11 4.34
C ALA A 62 -10.81 1.38 4.52
N THR A 63 -10.84 0.08 4.82
CA THR A 63 -9.62 -0.75 4.92
C THR A 63 -9.09 -1.08 3.53
N LEU A 64 -9.97 -1.50 2.61
CA LEU A 64 -9.63 -1.80 1.22
C LEU A 64 -8.89 -0.63 0.56
N ASP A 65 -9.48 0.56 0.64
CA ASP A 65 -9.01 1.78 0.00
C ASP A 65 -7.73 2.34 0.61
N ARG A 66 -7.42 1.98 1.86
CA ARG A 66 -6.22 2.42 2.57
C ARG A 66 -5.06 1.48 2.34
N GLU A 67 -5.30 0.17 2.43
CA GLU A 67 -4.22 -0.81 2.57
C GLU A 67 -3.73 -1.41 1.25
N PHE A 68 -4.55 -1.48 0.20
CA PHE A 68 -4.23 -2.30 -0.97
C PHE A 68 -4.02 -1.47 -2.23
N GLY A 69 -3.09 -1.93 -3.08
CA GLY A 69 -2.82 -1.35 -4.40
C GLY A 69 -3.33 -2.20 -5.56
N SER A 70 -3.86 -3.39 -5.29
CA SER A 70 -4.39 -4.31 -6.30
C SER A 70 -5.53 -5.13 -5.70
N VAL A 71 -6.51 -5.49 -6.52
CA VAL A 71 -7.63 -6.36 -6.11
C VAL A 71 -7.77 -7.54 -7.05
N THR A 72 -8.37 -8.62 -6.55
CA THR A 72 -8.80 -9.74 -7.38
C THR A 72 -10.25 -10.06 -7.04
N PRO A 73 -11.18 -10.17 -8.01
CA PRO A 73 -12.53 -10.59 -7.70
C PRO A 73 -12.56 -11.98 -7.06
N GLU A 74 -13.15 -12.10 -5.87
CA GLU A 74 -13.10 -13.33 -5.07
C GLU A 74 -13.81 -14.48 -5.80
N ASN A 75 -14.97 -14.18 -6.40
CA ASN A 75 -15.79 -15.16 -7.12
C ASN A 75 -16.35 -14.60 -8.44
N GLU A 76 -16.45 -13.29 -8.58
CA GLU A 76 -17.26 -12.62 -9.59
C GLU A 76 -16.72 -12.77 -11.01
N MET A 77 -15.46 -13.16 -11.17
CA MET A 77 -14.84 -13.50 -12.45
C MET A 77 -14.65 -15.01 -12.67
N LYS A 78 -15.18 -15.86 -11.78
CA LYS A 78 -15.21 -17.31 -12.03
C LYS A 78 -16.20 -17.63 -13.14
N TRP A 79 -16.07 -18.82 -13.72
CA TRP A 79 -16.87 -19.23 -14.88
C TRP A 79 -18.37 -19.17 -14.57
N ASP A 80 -18.80 -19.76 -13.45
CA ASP A 80 -20.20 -19.79 -13.04
C ASP A 80 -20.79 -18.40 -12.80
N ALA A 81 -19.97 -17.44 -12.35
CA ALA A 81 -20.39 -16.05 -12.18
C ALA A 81 -20.51 -15.30 -13.52
N THR A 82 -19.60 -15.53 -14.46
CA THR A 82 -19.53 -14.81 -15.73
C THR A 82 -20.37 -15.41 -16.85
N GLU A 83 -20.60 -16.73 -16.82
CA GLU A 83 -21.41 -17.48 -17.80
C GLU A 83 -22.31 -18.52 -17.06
N PRO A 84 -23.34 -18.08 -16.31
CA PRO A 84 -24.21 -18.97 -15.53
C PRO A 84 -25.01 -19.96 -16.39
N SER A 85 -25.13 -19.70 -17.69
CA SER A 85 -25.70 -20.61 -18.68
C SER A 85 -24.96 -20.41 -19.99
N ARG A 86 -24.66 -21.49 -20.72
CA ARG A 86 -23.85 -21.46 -21.93
C ARG A 86 -24.33 -20.38 -22.92
N GLY A 87 -23.44 -19.47 -23.29
CA GLY A 87 -23.70 -18.36 -24.20
C GLY A 87 -24.37 -17.13 -23.57
N THR A 88 -24.74 -17.20 -22.29
CA THR A 88 -25.34 -16.09 -21.54
C THR A 88 -24.31 -15.54 -20.57
N PHE A 89 -23.66 -14.46 -20.97
CA PHE A 89 -22.66 -13.79 -20.13
C PHE A 89 -23.26 -12.68 -19.28
N THR A 90 -22.72 -12.50 -18.09
CA THR A 90 -23.00 -11.35 -17.22
C THR A 90 -21.72 -10.92 -16.53
N PHE A 91 -21.44 -9.62 -16.50
CA PHE A 91 -20.24 -9.07 -15.84
C PHE A 91 -20.60 -8.09 -14.71
N THR A 92 -21.89 -7.86 -14.44
CA THR A 92 -22.38 -6.82 -13.54
C THR A 92 -21.68 -6.79 -12.16
N SER A 93 -21.47 -7.94 -11.52
CA SER A 93 -20.79 -7.98 -10.23
C SER A 93 -19.27 -7.79 -10.34
N ALA A 94 -18.66 -8.29 -11.42
CA ALA A 94 -17.23 -8.10 -11.68
C ALA A 94 -16.93 -6.63 -12.03
N ASP A 95 -17.78 -6.00 -12.85
CA ASP A 95 -17.66 -4.60 -13.26
C ASP A 95 -17.68 -3.67 -12.04
N ARG A 96 -18.52 -3.96 -11.03
CA ARG A 96 -18.52 -3.18 -9.77
C ARG A 96 -17.16 -3.20 -9.06
N ILE A 97 -16.44 -4.32 -9.11
CA ILE A 97 -15.12 -4.44 -8.47
C ILE A 97 -14.07 -3.73 -9.32
N VAL A 98 -14.10 -3.91 -10.64
CA VAL A 98 -13.19 -3.25 -11.58
C VAL A 98 -13.35 -1.73 -11.50
N ASP A 99 -14.58 -1.23 -11.52
CA ASP A 99 -14.90 0.20 -11.43
C ASP A 99 -14.43 0.80 -10.10
N HIS A 100 -14.65 0.08 -8.98
CA HIS A 100 -14.15 0.50 -7.67
C HIS A 100 -12.63 0.60 -7.69
N ALA A 101 -11.93 -0.46 -8.11
CA ALA A 101 -10.48 -0.51 -8.17
C ALA A 101 -9.89 0.63 -9.02
N GLN A 102 -10.42 0.83 -10.23
CA GLN A 102 -10.00 1.89 -11.12
C GLN A 102 -10.23 3.28 -10.53
N SER A 103 -11.36 3.51 -9.85
CA SER A 103 -11.66 4.78 -9.17
C SER A 103 -10.66 5.12 -8.05
N ARG A 104 -9.99 4.10 -7.51
CA ARG A 104 -8.97 4.21 -6.45
C ARG A 104 -7.54 4.13 -6.97
N GLY A 105 -7.33 3.93 -8.27
CA GLY A 105 -6.00 3.73 -8.85
C GLY A 105 -5.36 2.40 -8.49
N MET A 106 -6.16 1.37 -8.20
CA MET A 106 -5.70 0.00 -7.95
C MET A 106 -5.63 -0.79 -9.25
N ASP A 107 -4.70 -1.75 -9.32
CA ASP A 107 -4.66 -2.77 -10.37
C ASP A 107 -5.72 -3.87 -10.13
N VAL A 108 -6.13 -4.59 -11.19
CA VAL A 108 -7.07 -5.73 -11.15
C VAL A 108 -6.47 -6.95 -11.84
#